data_AF-A0A2M7M0D4-F1
#
_entry.id   AF-A0A2M7M0D4-F1
#
_cell.length_a   1.000
_cell.length_b   1.000
_cell.length_c   1.000
_cell.angle_alpha   90.00
_cell.angle_beta   90.00
_cell.angle_gamma   90.00
#
_symmetry.space_group_name_H-M   'P 1'
#
loop_
_entity.id
_entity.type
_entity.pdbx_description
1 polymer ?
#
loop_
_entity_poly.entity_id
_entity_poly.type
_entity_poly.pdbx_seq_one_letter_code
_entity_poly.pdbx_strand_id
1 'polypeptide(L)'
;MYMRKLSDRQWQVIEPLLPRQDFSRGGRPRAEDRKTLEGILWILRTGAQWDELPVKYGSPMTCWRRLKNWQKLGVWKSIWKKLLVMLEKEGKIEWEVSFLDGTFAPAKKGDSK
;
A
#
# COMPACT_ATOMS: atom_id res chain seq x y z
N MET A 1 -3.10 5.21 -20.83
CA MET A 1 -2.22 5.70 -19.74
C MET A 1 -1.51 4.51 -19.11
N TYR A 2 -0.21 4.30 -19.38
CA TYR A 2 0.54 3.21 -18.73
C TYR A 2 0.85 3.58 -17.28
N MET A 3 0.16 2.94 -16.34
CA MET A 3 0.49 3.05 -14.92
C MET A 3 1.88 2.45 -14.67
N ARG A 4 2.76 3.24 -14.04
CA ARG A 4 4.11 2.81 -13.68
C ARG A 4 4.01 1.65 -12.67
N LYS A 5 4.48 0.48 -13.06
CA LYS A 5 4.64 -0.69 -12.19
C LYS A 5 5.82 -0.53 -11.25
N LEU A 6 5.86 -1.36 -10.21
CA LEU A 6 7.04 -1.47 -9.36
C LEU A 6 8.20 -2.03 -10.19
N SER A 7 9.31 -1.31 -10.19
CA SER A 7 10.57 -1.86 -10.69
C SER A 7 11.05 -3.01 -9.82
N ASP A 8 11.88 -3.90 -10.37
CA ASP A 8 12.42 -5.02 -9.60
C ASP A 8 13.24 -4.55 -8.40
N ARG A 9 13.99 -3.45 -8.55
CA ARG A 9 14.72 -2.82 -7.44
C ARG A 9 13.79 -2.37 -6.30
N GLN A 10 12.64 -1.78 -6.63
CA GLN A 10 11.65 -1.40 -5.62
C GLN A 10 11.01 -2.63 -4.98
N TRP A 11 10.72 -3.66 -5.78
CA TRP A 11 10.16 -4.91 -5.29
C TRP A 11 11.09 -5.62 -4.30
N GLN A 12 12.38 -5.74 -4.61
CA GLN A 12 13.40 -6.33 -3.72
C GLN A 12 13.49 -5.65 -2.35
N VAL A 13 13.17 -4.36 -2.29
CA VAL A 13 13.14 -3.61 -1.03
C VAL A 13 11.85 -3.88 -0.25
N ILE A 14 10.73 -4.03 -0.95
CA ILE A 14 9.40 -4.16 -0.34
C ILE A 14 9.13 -5.60 0.10
N GLU A 15 9.47 -6.59 -0.72
CA GLU A 15 9.16 -8.01 -0.50
C GLU A 15 9.54 -8.51 0.91
N PRO A 16 10.73 -8.21 1.46
CA PRO A 16 11.12 -8.66 2.80
C PRO A 16 10.28 -8.06 3.93
N LEU A 17 9.57 -6.96 3.68
CA LEU A 17 8.71 -6.27 4.65
C LEU A 17 7.30 -6.87 4.69
N LEU A 18 6.95 -7.73 3.72
CA LEU A 18 5.65 -8.35 3.65
C LEU A 18 5.56 -9.56 4.60
N PRO A 19 4.39 -9.80 5.22
CA PRO A 19 4.22 -10.95 6.09
C PRO A 19 4.33 -12.23 5.26
N ARG A 20 5.24 -13.11 5.69
CA ARG A 20 5.46 -14.42 5.09
C ARG A 20 4.16 -15.23 5.07
N GLN A 21 4.00 -16.05 4.05
CA GLN A 21 2.93 -17.03 4.02
C GLN A 21 3.20 -18.08 5.10
N ASP A 22 2.21 -18.32 5.95
CA ASP A 22 2.19 -19.47 6.83
C ASP A 22 1.75 -20.69 5.99
N PHE A 23 2.68 -21.58 5.69
CA PHE A 23 2.42 -22.82 4.94
C PHE A 23 1.93 -23.97 5.82
N SER A 24 1.87 -23.78 7.15
CA SER A 24 1.42 -24.83 8.08
C SER A 24 -0.09 -25.07 8.01
N ARG A 25 -0.85 -24.07 7.55
CA ARG A 25 -2.29 -24.17 7.35
C ARG A 25 -2.55 -24.54 5.89
N GLY A 26 -3.05 -25.75 5.65
CA GLY A 26 -3.48 -26.17 4.32
C GLY A 26 -4.52 -25.23 3.71
N GLY A 27 -4.77 -25.35 2.40
CA GLY A 27 -5.77 -24.56 1.68
C GLY A 27 -5.26 -24.01 0.35
N ARG A 28 -6.05 -23.12 -0.24
CA ARG A 28 -5.71 -22.51 -1.53
C ARG A 28 -4.40 -21.72 -1.41
N PRO A 29 -3.45 -21.87 -2.35
CA PRO A 29 -2.24 -21.08 -2.38
C PRO A 29 -2.54 -19.58 -2.28
N ARG A 30 -1.74 -18.87 -1.49
CA ARG A 30 -1.83 -17.41 -1.36
C ARG A 30 -1.61 -16.76 -2.73
N ALA A 31 -2.41 -15.74 -3.03
CA ALA A 31 -2.16 -14.91 -4.21
C ALA A 31 -0.76 -14.26 -4.15
N GLU A 32 -0.12 -14.15 -5.31
CA GLU A 32 1.21 -13.54 -5.45
C GLU A 32 1.22 -12.11 -4.89
N ASP A 33 2.16 -11.84 -3.98
CA ASP A 33 2.17 -10.59 -3.22
C ASP A 33 2.52 -9.37 -4.10
N ARG A 34 3.43 -9.50 -5.08
CA ARG A 34 3.79 -8.40 -6.00
C ARG A 34 2.58 -7.96 -6.81
N LYS A 35 1.93 -8.90 -7.46
CA LYS A 35 0.72 -8.68 -8.25
C LYS A 35 -0.41 -8.08 -7.40
N THR A 36 -0.58 -8.56 -6.17
CA THR A 36 -1.57 -8.01 -5.23
C THR A 36 -1.23 -6.57 -4.84
N LEU A 37 0.03 -6.27 -4.53
CA LEU A 37 0.49 -4.92 -4.22
C LEU A 37 0.32 -3.97 -5.40
N GLU A 38 0.67 -4.39 -6.62
CA GLU A 38 0.44 -3.58 -7.83
C GLU A 38 -1.06 -3.29 -8.04
N GLY A 39 -1.95 -4.24 -7.74
CA GLY A 39 -3.40 -4.03 -7.80
C GLY A 39 -3.88 -3.01 -6.77
N ILE A 40 -3.39 -3.09 -5.53
CA ILE A 40 -3.69 -2.10 -4.49
C ILE A 40 -3.22 -0.70 -4.92
N LEU A 41 -1.98 -0.59 -5.41
CA LEU A 41 -1.43 0.69 -5.87
C LEU A 41 -2.21 1.27 -7.06
N TRP A 42 -2.73 0.40 -7.95
CA TRP A 42 -3.57 0.83 -9.05
C TRP A 42 -4.87 1.48 -8.55
N ILE A 43 -5.57 0.85 -7.59
CA ILE A 43 -6.78 1.42 -6.98
C ILE A 43 -6.46 2.74 -6.28
N LEU A 44 -5.42 2.78 -5.45
CA LEU A 44 -5.04 3.98 -4.69
C LEU A 44 -4.67 5.16 -5.61
N ARG A 45 -4.12 4.88 -6.80
CA ARG A 45 -3.71 5.92 -7.75
C ARG A 45 -4.85 6.40 -8.65
N THR A 46 -5.81 5.54 -8.95
CA THR A 46 -6.92 5.86 -9.85
C THR A 46 -8.17 6.34 -9.13
N GLY A 47 -8.35 5.95 -7.86
CA GLY A 47 -9.61 6.15 -7.14
C GLY A 47 -10.77 5.32 -7.68
N ALA A 48 -10.50 4.38 -8.60
CA ALA A 48 -11.50 3.50 -9.19
C ALA A 48 -12.16 2.59 -8.14
N GLN A 49 -13.34 2.08 -8.47
CA GLN A 49 -14.00 1.11 -7.62
C GLN A 49 -13.23 -0.21 -7.61
N TRP A 50 -13.35 -0.98 -6.52
CA TRP A 50 -12.65 -2.27 -6.41
C TRP A 50 -13.04 -3.24 -7.52
N ASP A 51 -14.30 -3.26 -7.94
CA ASP A 51 -14.79 -4.14 -8.99
C ASP A 51 -14.25 -3.79 -10.39
N GLU A 52 -13.70 -2.58 -10.56
CA GLU A 52 -13.04 -2.15 -11.79
C GLU A 52 -11.55 -2.54 -11.83
N LEU A 53 -11.03 -3.20 -10.78
CA LEU A 53 -9.64 -3.64 -10.74
C LEU A 53 -9.35 -4.57 -11.95
N PRO A 54 -8.33 -4.26 -12.77
CA PRO A 54 -7.99 -5.10 -13.91
C PRO A 54 -7.65 -6.54 -13.50
N VAL A 55 -8.25 -7.51 -14.20
CA VAL A 55 -8.11 -8.97 -13.93
C VAL A 55 -6.65 -9.43 -13.84
N LYS A 56 -5.74 -8.74 -14.53
CA LYS A 56 -4.29 -9.00 -14.46
C LYS A 56 -3.69 -8.86 -13.05
N TYR A 57 -4.36 -8.18 -12.12
CA TYR A 57 -3.97 -8.05 -10.71
C TYR A 57 -4.62 -9.08 -9.79
N GLY A 58 -5.53 -9.90 -10.31
CA GLY A 58 -6.25 -10.93 -9.56
C GLY A 58 -7.56 -10.39 -8.96
N SER A 59 -8.02 -11.03 -7.88
CA SER A 59 -9.31 -10.72 -7.28
C SER A 59 -9.29 -9.36 -6.54
N PRO A 60 -10.28 -8.48 -6.79
CA PRO A 60 -10.50 -7.26 -6.01
C PRO A 60 -10.55 -7.49 -4.51
N MET A 61 -11.31 -8.50 -4.09
CA MET A 61 -11.50 -8.83 -2.68
C MET A 61 -10.20 -9.27 -2.00
N THR A 62 -9.34 -9.99 -2.73
CA THR A 62 -8.01 -10.35 -2.23
C THR A 62 -7.14 -9.12 -2.02
N CYS A 63 -7.14 -8.17 -2.96
CA CYS A 63 -6.40 -6.92 -2.82
C CYS A 63 -6.91 -6.09 -1.64
N TRP A 64 -8.23 -5.94 -1.49
CA TRP A 64 -8.83 -5.22 -0.36
C TRP A 64 -8.50 -5.87 1.00
N ARG A 65 -8.67 -7.20 1.12
CA ARG A 65 -8.29 -7.93 2.34
C ARG A 65 -6.81 -7.76 2.67
N ARG A 66 -5.95 -7.78 1.64
CA ARG A 66 -4.51 -7.61 1.80
C ARG A 66 -4.15 -6.20 2.26
N LEU A 67 -4.76 -5.17 1.66
CA LEU A 67 -4.63 -3.77 2.07
C LEU A 67 -4.94 -3.61 3.56
N LYS A 68 -6.10 -4.10 4.00
CA LYS A 68 -6.55 -4.03 5.39
C LYS A 68 -5.63 -4.80 6.35
N ASN A 69 -5.24 -6.02 5.97
CA ASN A 69 -4.35 -6.84 6.79
C ASN A 69 -2.96 -6.21 6.96
N TRP A 70 -2.37 -5.74 5.86
CA TRP A 70 -1.07 -5.07 5.87
C TRP A 70 -1.09 -3.75 6.65
N GLN A 71 -2.22 -3.03 6.64
CA GLN A 71 -2.42 -1.88 7.52
C GLN A 71 -2.42 -2.27 8.99
N LYS A 72 -3.19 -3.30 9.37
CA LYS A 72 -3.21 -3.80 10.76
C LYS A 72 -1.82 -4.25 11.23
N LEU A 73 -1.04 -4.86 10.35
CA LEU A 73 0.32 -5.33 10.63
C LEU A 73 1.40 -4.23 10.53
N GLY A 74 1.04 -3.00 10.18
CA GLY A 74 1.98 -1.89 10.06
C GLY A 74 2.91 -1.96 8.84
N VAL A 75 2.66 -2.85 7.88
CA VAL A 75 3.48 -3.08 6.69
C VAL A 75 3.64 -1.79 5.87
N TRP A 76 2.56 -1.02 5.68
CA TRP A 76 2.61 0.26 4.95
C TRP A 76 3.55 1.27 5.60
N LYS A 77 3.54 1.34 6.95
CA LYS A 77 4.45 2.20 7.70
C LYS A 77 5.90 1.75 7.55
N SER A 78 6.14 0.44 7.55
CA SER A 78 7.48 -0.13 7.30
C SER A 78 7.99 0.16 5.90
N ILE A 79 7.14 0.01 4.87
CA ILE A 79 7.47 0.36 3.48
C ILE A 79 7.80 1.84 3.38
N TRP A 80 6.94 2.72 3.93
CA TRP A 80 7.15 4.17 3.90
C TRP A 80 8.48 4.58 4.54
N LYS A 81 8.77 4.09 5.76
CA LYS A 81 10.06 4.32 6.42
C LYS A 81 11.25 3.85 5.59
N LYS A 82 11.15 2.67 4.97
CA LYS A 82 12.23 2.12 4.16
C LYS A 82 12.50 2.98 2.92
N LEU A 83 11.44 3.46 2.28
CA LEU A 83 11.55 4.37 1.13
C LEU A 83 12.16 5.72 1.55
N LEU A 84 11.79 6.27 2.70
CA LEU A 84 12.41 7.50 3.22
C LEU A 84 13.92 7.35 3.38
N VAL A 85 14.37 6.27 4.05
CA VAL A 85 15.81 6.00 4.23
C VAL A 85 16.53 5.85 2.89
N MET A 86 15.87 5.27 1.87
CA MET A 86 16.46 5.18 0.54
C MET A 86 16.58 6.54 -0.14
N LEU A 87 15.53 7.36 -0.08
CA LEU A 87 15.55 8.69 -0.68
C LEU A 87 16.56 9.60 0.01
N GLU A 88 16.69 9.51 1.34
CA GLU A 88 17.72 10.22 2.11
C GLU A 88 19.13 9.81 1.64
N LYS A 89 19.40 8.51 1.51
CA LYS A 89 20.69 8.01 0.99
C LYS A 89 20.98 8.47 -0.44
N GLU A 90 19.94 8.70 -1.23
CA GLU A 90 20.05 9.22 -2.60
C GLU A 90 20.10 10.75 -2.65
N GLY A 91 20.09 11.45 -1.50
CA GLY A 91 20.07 12.92 -1.44
C GLY A 91 18.79 13.54 -2.00
N LYS A 92 17.68 12.78 -2.00
CA LYS A 92 16.38 13.16 -2.58
C LYS A 92 15.36 13.65 -1.56
N ILE A 93 15.76 13.77 -0.29
CA ILE A 93 14.95 14.38 0.76
C ILE A 93 15.64 15.66 1.19
N GLU A 94 14.93 16.77 1.07
CA GLU A 94 15.32 18.04 1.65
C GLU A 94 14.57 18.20 2.97
N TRP A 95 15.25 17.90 4.08
CA TRP A 95 14.62 17.89 5.42
C TRP A 95 14.25 19.28 5.94
N GLU A 96 14.89 20.33 5.41
CA GLU A 96 14.61 21.72 5.79
C GLU A 96 13.26 22.24 5.25
N VAL A 97 12.67 21.52 4.29
CA VAL A 97 11.38 21.88 3.68
C VAL A 97 10.34 20.80 4.01
N SER A 98 9.31 21.19 4.77
CA SER A 98 8.18 20.30 5.09
C SER A 98 6.88 20.93 4.61
N PHE A 99 6.13 20.21 3.78
CA PHE A 99 4.79 20.60 3.35
C PHE A 99 3.76 19.99 4.29
N LEU A 100 3.07 20.85 5.04
CA LEU A 100 1.90 20.45 5.82
C LEU A 100 0.66 20.50 4.93
N ASP A 101 0.05 19.34 4.69
CA ASP A 101 -1.29 19.23 4.14
C ASP A 101 -2.31 19.07 5.28
N GLY A 102 -3.46 19.71 5.14
CA GLY A 102 -4.53 19.72 6.13
C GLY A 102 -5.83 19.24 5.50
N THR A 103 -6.56 18.37 6.22
CA THR A 103 -7.92 17.98 5.83
C THR A 103 -8.92 18.61 6.77
N PHE A 104 -9.95 19.25 6.24
CA PHE A 104 -11.07 19.74 7.04
C PHE A 104 -11.94 18.56 7.48
N ALA A 105 -12.03 18.32 8.79
CA ALA A 105 -12.96 17.36 9.37
C ALA A 105 -14.17 18.11 9.95
N PRO A 106 -15.42 17.72 9.62
CA PRO A 106 -16.60 18.33 10.22
C PRO A 106 -16.59 18.12 11.74
N ALA A 107 -16.96 19.17 12.50
CA ALA A 107 -17.17 19.03 13.93
C ALA A 107 -18.35 18.09 14.20
N LYS A 108 -18.19 17.16 15.16
CA LYS A 108 -19.34 16.42 15.70
C LYS A 108 -20.27 17.44 16.37
N LYS A 109 -21.57 17.40 16.04
CA LYS A 109 -22.58 18.30 16.59
C LYS A 109 -22.48 18.27 18.12
N GLY A 110 -22.29 19.44 18.74
CA GLY A 110 -22.29 19.57 20.19
C GLY A 110 -23.61 19.08 20.76
N ASP A 111 -23.54 18.41 21.91
CA ASP A 111 -24.71 17.89 22.60
C ASP A 111 -25.73 19.01 22.84
N SER A 112 -27.01 18.72 22.62
CA SER A 112 -28.06 19.70 22.89
C SER A 112 -28.28 19.73 24.39
N LYS A 113 -28.09 20.91 25.01
CA LYS A 113 -28.28 21.16 26.44
C LYS A 113 -29.60 20.61 26.98
#